data_AF-A0A1M3IIJ8-F1
#
_entry.id   AF-A0A1M3IIJ8-F1
#
_cell.length_a   1.000
_cell.length_b   1.000
_cell.length_c   1.000
_cell.angle_alpha   90.00
_cell.angle_beta   90.00
_cell.angle_gamma   90.00
#
_symmetry.space_group_name_H-M   'P 1'
#
loop_
_entity.id
_entity.type
_entity.pdbx_description
1 polymer ?
#
loop_
_entity_poly.entity_id
_entity_poly.type
_entity_poly.pdbx_seq_one_letter_code
_entity_poly.pdbx_strand_id
1 'polypeptide(L)'
;MVVILTIHPQSLYSRENNSFTLIDFYGDTALLPIGKSLVINFDEPVTKEAVQHFYDKANAAAYQPVIDSLLAFRERNQLNDWFYYQLIRKTAQSISPKEDNYPRYTLYKWFFLAKSGYDANLAISDGQLIFYVRSEDSIYDIPYYTREGKHYVCLNMHDYANKSFDFEKDGIYPTDITVQEGVQSFSYKVTRIPSFSPTYYAEKDIQFKFGHKAYQFKVKVNPQINTIFANYPVTDIESYFNIPLSDETYNSLIPELKKNVSKMDQQTGVDYLMEFTRNAFLYKDDKENFGKEKRMSPEQTLLYNYSDCDDRAAFFFYLVKEIYNLPMVALLYPTHLTIAVKFDNPPAKSFTYKGNQYAICEPTSPLLSIGETNPELSTTSYRVAYEYNPGR
;
A
#
# COMPACT_ATOMS: atom_id res chain seq x y z
N MET A 1 51.34 58.00 -21.39
CA MET A 1 50.02 58.42 -20.88
C MET A 1 49.01 57.39 -21.38
N VAL A 2 48.77 56.34 -20.60
CA VAL A 2 47.91 55.21 -20.97
C VAL A 2 46.61 55.35 -20.21
N VAL A 3 45.51 55.52 -20.93
CA VAL A 3 44.16 55.59 -20.37
C VAL A 3 43.72 54.16 -20.06
N ILE A 4 43.54 53.85 -18.78
CA ILE A 4 42.99 52.58 -18.31
C ILE A 4 41.46 52.70 -18.38
N LEU A 5 40.84 51.96 -19.30
CA LEU A 5 39.40 51.72 -19.31
C LEU A 5 39.06 50.64 -18.26
N THR A 6 38.47 51.06 -17.14
CA THR A 6 37.88 50.17 -16.14
C THR A 6 36.47 49.77 -16.56
N ILE A 7 36.35 48.59 -17.17
CA ILE A 7 35.05 47.96 -17.43
C ILE A 7 34.53 47.39 -16.10
N HIS A 8 33.43 47.94 -15.58
CA HIS A 8 32.70 47.36 -14.45
C HIS A 8 31.82 46.21 -14.96
N PRO A 9 31.94 44.98 -14.45
CA PRO A 9 30.90 43.98 -14.65
C PRO A 9 29.72 44.29 -13.70
N GLN A 10 28.59 44.70 -14.28
CA GLN A 10 27.30 44.69 -13.59
C GLN A 10 26.96 43.24 -13.20
N SER A 11 26.91 42.97 -11.89
CA SER A 11 26.37 41.71 -11.38
C SER A 11 24.85 41.78 -11.39
N LEU A 12 24.22 41.30 -12.47
CA LEU A 12 22.79 40.98 -12.51
C LEU A 12 22.63 39.47 -12.44
N TYR A 13 22.75 38.92 -11.23
CA TYR A 13 22.15 37.65 -10.86
C TYR A 13 21.80 37.73 -9.38
N SER A 14 20.52 37.94 -9.08
CA SER A 14 19.97 37.61 -7.76
C SER A 14 20.09 36.10 -7.57
N ARG A 15 21.10 35.65 -6.85
CA ARG A 15 21.14 34.29 -6.31
C ARG A 15 20.03 34.20 -5.27
N GLU A 16 18.86 33.69 -5.67
CA GLU A 16 18.08 32.93 -4.71
C GLU A 16 18.98 31.77 -4.25
N ASN A 17 19.31 31.73 -2.96
CA ASN A 17 19.99 30.59 -2.38
C ASN A 17 19.07 29.37 -2.59
N ASN A 18 19.36 28.54 -3.59
CA ASN A 18 18.67 27.27 -3.81
C ASN A 18 18.99 26.32 -2.64
N SER A 19 18.26 26.49 -1.53
CA SER A 19 18.23 25.51 -0.45
C SER A 19 17.40 24.33 -0.91
N PHE A 20 18.02 23.15 -0.93
CA PHE A 20 17.32 21.89 -1.17
C PHE A 20 16.88 21.29 0.16
N THR A 21 15.66 20.79 0.20
CA THR A 21 15.16 19.95 1.29
C THR A 21 15.44 18.49 0.94
N LEU A 22 16.10 17.78 1.85
CA LEU A 22 16.38 16.36 1.72
C LEU A 22 15.26 15.56 2.37
N ILE A 23 14.58 14.72 1.58
CA ILE A 23 13.56 13.79 2.09
C ILE A 23 14.11 12.38 2.00
N ASP A 24 14.46 11.80 3.16
CA ASP A 24 14.78 10.38 3.25
C ASP A 24 13.52 9.55 3.00
N PHE A 25 13.58 8.73 1.95
CA PHE A 25 12.48 7.90 1.48
C PHE A 25 12.98 6.48 1.25
N TYR A 26 12.89 5.68 2.31
CA TYR A 26 13.09 4.23 2.26
C TYR A 26 14.40 3.82 1.60
N GLY A 27 15.53 4.49 1.86
CA GLY A 27 16.83 4.08 1.34
C GLY A 27 17.36 4.87 0.14
N ASP A 28 16.56 5.77 -0.43
CA ASP A 28 17.03 6.84 -1.33
C ASP A 28 16.62 8.21 -0.73
N THR A 29 17.25 9.29 -1.20
CA THR A 29 16.94 10.65 -0.76
C THR A 29 16.43 11.49 -1.92
N ALA A 30 15.21 12.01 -1.79
CA ALA A 30 14.69 13.00 -2.73
C ALA A 30 15.25 14.38 -2.39
N LEU A 31 15.90 15.03 -3.37
CA LEU A 31 16.36 16.41 -3.25
C LEU A 31 15.29 17.33 -3.84
N LEU A 32 14.60 18.07 -3.00
CA LEU A 32 13.48 18.91 -3.42
C LEU A 32 13.86 20.40 -3.33
N PRO A 33 13.74 21.19 -4.41
CA PRO A 33 14.02 22.63 -4.40
C PRO A 33 12.86 23.42 -3.77
N ILE A 34 12.63 23.21 -2.47
CA ILE A 34 11.55 23.88 -1.73
C ILE A 34 12.02 25.30 -1.36
N GLY A 35 11.63 26.27 -2.18
CA GLY A 35 11.90 27.69 -1.92
C GLY A 35 10.97 28.29 -0.86
N LYS A 36 11.36 29.44 -0.30
CA LYS A 36 10.55 30.18 0.69
C LYS A 36 9.16 30.58 0.17
N SER A 37 9.01 30.76 -1.14
CA SER A 37 7.72 31.07 -1.78
C SER A 37 6.68 29.95 -1.60
N LEU A 38 7.13 28.71 -1.38
CA LEU A 38 6.26 27.57 -1.09
C LEU A 38 5.93 27.41 0.39
N VAL A 39 6.43 28.27 1.29
CA VAL A 39 6.05 28.27 2.70
C VAL A 39 4.90 29.27 2.89
N ILE A 40 3.67 28.78 2.74
CA ILE A 40 2.46 29.59 2.78
C ILE A 40 1.85 29.52 4.18
N ASN A 41 1.46 30.66 4.74
CA ASN A 41 0.73 30.67 6.01
C ASN A 41 -0.74 30.29 5.80
N PHE A 42 -1.29 29.51 6.73
CA PHE A 42 -2.69 29.11 6.74
C PHE A 42 -3.12 29.00 8.21
N ASP A 43 -3.42 30.14 8.82
CA ASP A 43 -3.78 30.26 10.24
C ASP A 43 -5.26 30.64 10.42
N GLU A 44 -6.00 30.68 9.32
CA GLU A 44 -7.42 31.04 9.26
C GLU A 44 -8.32 29.79 9.34
N PRO A 45 -9.61 29.93 9.74
CA PRO A 45 -10.56 28.83 9.71
C PRO A 45 -10.68 28.19 8.32
N VAL A 46 -10.94 26.88 8.27
CA VAL A 46 -11.13 26.16 7.01
C VAL A 46 -12.46 26.57 6.37
N THR A 47 -12.39 27.47 5.40
CA THR A 47 -13.53 27.87 4.52
C THR A 47 -13.17 27.68 3.05
N LYS A 48 -14.17 27.74 2.16
CA LYS A 48 -13.93 27.65 0.71
C LYS A 48 -12.97 28.76 0.23
N GLU A 49 -13.14 29.96 0.75
CA GLU A 49 -12.35 31.15 0.39
C GLU A 49 -10.90 31.00 0.86
N ALA A 50 -10.68 30.51 2.08
CA ALA A 50 -9.34 30.24 2.60
C ALA A 50 -8.60 29.20 1.77
N VAL A 51 -9.30 28.11 1.38
CA VAL A 51 -8.72 27.05 0.55
C VAL A 51 -8.40 27.56 -0.86
N GLN A 52 -9.27 28.37 -1.46
CA GLN A 52 -9.01 29.02 -2.75
C GLN A 52 -7.78 29.94 -2.67
N HIS A 53 -7.69 30.77 -1.63
CA HIS A 53 -6.58 31.68 -1.41
C HIS A 53 -5.24 30.93 -1.21
N PHE A 54 -5.25 29.82 -0.48
CA PHE A 54 -4.08 28.94 -0.40
C PHE A 54 -3.68 28.41 -1.78
N TYR A 55 -4.64 27.89 -2.54
CA TYR A 55 -4.40 27.35 -3.88
C TYR A 55 -3.79 28.40 -4.81
N ASP A 56 -4.35 29.61 -4.84
CA ASP A 56 -3.85 30.69 -5.69
C ASP A 56 -2.41 31.07 -5.35
N LYS A 57 -2.08 31.14 -4.05
CA LYS A 57 -0.71 31.39 -3.58
C LYS A 57 0.25 30.25 -3.94
N ALA A 58 -0.17 29.01 -3.73
CA ALA A 58 0.63 27.83 -4.06
C ALA A 58 0.89 27.74 -5.57
N ASN A 59 -0.12 28.06 -6.38
CA ASN A 59 -0.04 28.05 -7.83
C ASN A 59 0.77 29.24 -8.40
N ALA A 60 0.88 30.36 -7.66
CA ALA A 60 1.77 31.47 -8.02
C ALA A 60 3.21 31.28 -7.54
N ALA A 61 3.45 30.35 -6.60
CA ALA A 61 4.78 30.02 -6.10
C ALA A 61 5.58 29.15 -7.08
N ALA A 62 6.88 28.99 -6.83
CA ALA A 62 7.77 28.17 -7.65
C ALA A 62 7.61 26.65 -7.37
N TYR A 63 6.40 26.09 -7.55
CA TYR A 63 6.10 24.69 -7.25
C TYR A 63 6.60 23.70 -8.31
N GLN A 64 6.69 24.11 -9.58
CA GLN A 64 6.98 23.20 -10.69
C GLN A 64 8.29 22.41 -10.51
N PRO A 65 9.42 23.03 -10.08
CA PRO A 65 10.66 22.28 -9.83
C PRO A 65 10.53 21.21 -8.73
N VAL A 66 9.63 21.39 -7.76
CA VAL A 66 9.34 20.39 -6.73
C VAL A 66 8.56 19.22 -7.33
N ILE A 67 7.53 19.51 -8.14
CA ILE A 67 6.77 18.46 -8.86
C ILE A 67 7.69 17.67 -9.79
N ASP A 68 8.54 18.34 -10.57
CA ASP A 68 9.48 17.68 -11.48
C ASP A 68 10.43 16.75 -10.72
N SER A 69 10.90 17.19 -9.54
CA SER A 69 11.78 16.39 -8.68
C SER A 69 11.06 15.18 -8.06
N LEU A 70 9.80 15.35 -7.64
CA LEU A 70 8.96 14.26 -7.12
C LEU A 70 8.67 13.21 -8.20
N LEU A 71 8.27 13.65 -9.40
CA LEU A 71 8.00 12.77 -10.54
C LEU A 71 9.28 12.07 -11.01
N ALA A 72 10.41 12.76 -11.10
CA ALA A 72 11.69 12.15 -11.41
C ALA A 72 12.10 11.08 -10.38
N PHE A 73 11.83 11.33 -9.09
CA PHE A 73 12.05 10.35 -8.04
C PHE A 73 11.12 9.14 -8.17
N ARG A 74 9.83 9.37 -8.47
CA ARG A 74 8.83 8.32 -8.75
C ARG A 74 9.28 7.40 -9.88
N GLU A 75 9.68 7.97 -11.01
CA GLU A 75 10.12 7.22 -12.19
C GLU A 75 11.40 6.42 -11.91
N ARG A 76 12.42 7.08 -11.33
CA ARG A 76 13.70 6.43 -11.02
C ARG A 76 13.54 5.24 -10.07
N ASN A 77 12.70 5.39 -9.05
CA ASN A 77 12.46 4.35 -8.03
C ASN A 77 11.25 3.45 -8.37
N GLN A 78 10.59 3.67 -9.52
CA GLN A 78 9.41 2.94 -9.97
C GLN A 78 8.32 2.84 -8.89
N LEU A 79 8.02 3.97 -8.23
CA LEU A 79 7.00 3.99 -7.18
C LEU A 79 5.60 3.87 -7.81
N ASN A 80 4.81 2.90 -7.33
CA ASN A 80 3.36 2.91 -7.54
C ASN A 80 2.72 4.06 -6.77
N ASP A 81 1.45 4.33 -7.04
CA ASP A 81 0.77 5.53 -6.55
C ASP A 81 0.68 5.56 -5.02
N TRP A 82 0.54 4.39 -4.37
CA TRP A 82 0.55 4.31 -2.91
C TRP A 82 1.88 4.80 -2.31
N PHE A 83 3.01 4.32 -2.84
CA PHE A 83 4.33 4.77 -2.39
C PHE A 83 4.62 6.22 -2.79
N TYR A 84 4.18 6.64 -3.98
CA TYR A 84 4.29 8.04 -4.39
C TYR A 84 3.51 8.97 -3.45
N TYR A 85 2.33 8.55 -3.01
CA TYR A 85 1.57 9.30 -1.99
C TYR A 85 2.31 9.34 -0.64
N GLN A 86 3.00 8.28 -0.22
CA GLN A 86 3.85 8.35 0.99
C GLN A 86 4.97 9.38 0.83
N LEU A 87 5.57 9.51 -0.35
CA LEU A 87 6.58 10.54 -0.63
C LEU A 87 5.97 11.95 -0.56
N ILE A 88 4.78 12.14 -1.12
CA ILE A 88 4.02 13.40 -0.99
C ILE A 88 3.72 13.71 0.48
N ARG A 89 3.31 12.72 1.28
CA ARG A 89 3.06 12.88 2.72
C ARG A 89 4.31 13.37 3.46
N LYS A 90 5.48 12.79 3.18
CA LYS A 90 6.74 13.23 3.78
C LYS A 90 7.16 14.62 3.30
N THR A 91 6.92 14.93 2.03
CA THR A 91 7.18 16.26 1.47
C THR A 91 6.32 17.32 2.16
N ALA A 92 5.00 17.08 2.28
CA ALA A 92 4.09 17.95 3.00
C ALA A 92 4.49 18.11 4.48
N GLN A 93 4.90 17.03 5.15
CA GLN A 93 5.38 17.05 6.54
C GLN A 93 6.61 17.97 6.70
N SER A 94 7.51 17.99 5.71
CA SER A 94 8.72 18.83 5.76
C SER A 94 8.45 20.33 5.62
N ILE A 95 7.32 20.71 5.00
CA ILE A 95 6.91 22.11 4.78
C ILE A 95 5.99 22.57 5.90
N SER A 96 5.03 21.72 6.27
CA SER A 96 4.02 21.97 7.28
C SER A 96 3.81 20.70 8.09
N PRO A 97 4.54 20.55 9.22
CA PRO A 97 4.37 19.40 10.09
C PRO A 97 2.90 19.21 10.48
N LYS A 98 2.41 17.97 10.40
CA LYS A 98 1.02 17.61 10.67
C LYS A 98 0.57 18.06 12.07
N GLU A 99 1.44 17.90 13.05
CA GLU A 99 1.28 18.24 14.46
C GLU A 99 1.17 19.74 14.71
N ASP A 100 1.78 20.57 13.86
CA ASP A 100 1.78 22.02 14.00
C ASP A 100 0.58 22.64 13.29
N ASN A 101 0.28 22.19 12.06
CA ASN A 101 -0.81 22.72 11.26
C ASN A 101 -1.38 21.65 10.31
N TYR A 102 -2.35 20.89 10.83
CA TYR A 102 -3.00 19.80 10.11
C TYR A 102 -3.76 20.23 8.84
N PRO A 103 -4.54 21.33 8.83
CA PRO A 103 -5.17 21.82 7.60
C PRO A 103 -4.15 22.13 6.51
N ARG A 104 -3.09 22.88 6.84
CA ARG A 104 -2.03 23.22 5.88
C ARG A 104 -1.29 21.99 5.37
N TYR A 105 -0.98 21.04 6.25
CA TYR A 105 -0.42 19.74 5.87
C TYR A 105 -1.31 19.04 4.82
N THR A 106 -2.63 19.02 5.04
CA THR A 106 -3.59 18.40 4.11
C THR A 106 -3.68 19.14 2.78
N LEU A 107 -3.62 20.47 2.80
CA LEU A 107 -3.58 21.30 1.59
C LEU A 107 -2.34 21.01 0.73
N TYR A 108 -1.16 20.87 1.33
CA TYR A 108 0.04 20.48 0.57
C TYR A 108 -0.05 19.06 0.00
N LYS A 109 -0.58 18.08 0.78
CA LYS A 109 -0.81 16.73 0.26
C LYS A 109 -1.68 16.75 -1.00
N TRP A 110 -2.82 17.44 -0.92
CA TRP A 110 -3.74 17.60 -2.05
C TRP A 110 -3.08 18.33 -3.22
N PHE A 111 -2.46 19.48 -2.96
CA PHE A 111 -1.86 20.30 -4.00
C PHE A 111 -0.79 19.54 -4.77
N PHE A 112 0.15 18.89 -4.08
CA PHE A 112 1.21 18.13 -4.77
C PHE A 112 0.67 16.89 -5.50
N LEU A 113 -0.32 16.18 -4.94
CA LEU A 113 -0.92 15.04 -5.63
C LEU A 113 -1.66 15.49 -6.89
N ALA A 114 -2.47 16.55 -6.80
CA ALA A 114 -3.20 17.10 -7.93
C ALA A 114 -2.27 17.65 -9.02
N LYS A 115 -1.24 18.42 -8.62
CA LYS A 115 -0.22 18.95 -9.54
C LYS A 115 0.71 17.89 -10.13
N SER A 116 0.74 16.68 -9.54
CA SER A 116 1.40 15.51 -10.13
C SER A 116 0.56 14.80 -11.18
N GLY A 117 -0.67 15.25 -11.43
CA GLY A 117 -1.54 14.74 -12.49
C GLY A 117 -2.75 13.93 -12.02
N TYR A 118 -2.92 13.70 -10.72
CA TYR A 118 -4.05 12.92 -10.20
C TYR A 118 -5.32 13.75 -10.04
N ASP A 119 -6.46 13.18 -10.38
CA ASP A 119 -7.80 13.78 -10.18
C ASP A 119 -8.13 13.73 -8.67
N ALA A 120 -7.65 14.75 -7.96
CA ALA A 120 -7.69 14.89 -6.51
C ALA A 120 -8.45 16.16 -6.12
N ASN A 121 -9.37 16.04 -5.16
CA ASN A 121 -10.20 17.17 -4.73
C ASN A 121 -10.36 17.22 -3.21
N LEU A 122 -10.87 18.36 -2.75
CA LEU A 122 -11.14 18.62 -1.34
C LEU A 122 -12.64 18.86 -1.14
N ALA A 123 -13.10 18.51 0.05
CA ALA A 123 -14.37 18.97 0.58
C ALA A 123 -14.17 19.49 2.01
N ILE A 124 -15.16 20.22 2.51
CA ILE A 124 -15.18 20.76 3.86
C ILE A 124 -16.37 20.14 4.60
N SER A 125 -16.12 19.68 5.83
CA SER A 125 -17.15 19.17 6.75
C SER A 125 -16.76 19.61 8.16
N ASP A 126 -17.66 20.30 8.88
CA ASP A 126 -17.41 20.85 10.24
C ASP A 126 -16.01 21.48 10.43
N GLY A 127 -15.64 22.38 9.51
CA GLY A 127 -14.34 23.08 9.55
C GLY A 127 -13.11 22.18 9.35
N GLN A 128 -13.27 20.96 8.82
CA GLN A 128 -12.19 20.04 8.48
C GLN A 128 -12.10 19.83 6.96
N LEU A 129 -10.87 19.61 6.47
CA LEU A 129 -10.60 19.26 5.07
C LEU A 129 -10.71 17.76 4.83
N ILE A 130 -11.68 17.34 4.03
CA ILE A 130 -11.79 15.95 3.59
C ILE A 130 -11.12 15.82 2.22
N PHE A 131 -10.13 14.94 2.12
CA PHE A 131 -9.26 14.84 0.95
C PHE A 131 -9.54 13.56 0.18
N TYR A 132 -9.96 13.71 -1.08
CA TYR A 132 -10.32 12.63 -1.96
C TYR A 132 -9.40 12.52 -3.18
N VAL A 133 -9.30 11.32 -3.72
CA VAL A 133 -8.68 11.05 -5.02
C VAL A 133 -9.56 10.11 -5.84
N ARG A 134 -9.63 10.33 -7.16
CA ARG A 134 -10.32 9.42 -8.05
C ARG A 134 -9.60 8.08 -8.10
N SER A 135 -10.33 6.98 -7.97
CA SER A 135 -9.80 5.63 -8.07
C SER A 135 -10.76 4.75 -8.88
N GLU A 136 -10.20 3.86 -9.69
CA GLU A 136 -10.97 2.80 -10.37
C GLU A 136 -10.85 1.45 -9.63
N ASP A 137 -10.00 1.38 -8.59
CA ASP A 137 -9.86 0.19 -7.75
C ASP A 137 -11.04 0.04 -6.79
N SER A 138 -11.34 -1.22 -6.43
CA SER A 138 -12.36 -1.55 -5.44
C SER A 138 -11.82 -1.39 -4.01
N ILE A 139 -12.36 -0.41 -3.28
CA ILE A 139 -11.97 -0.07 -1.90
C ILE A 139 -13.19 -0.16 -0.98
N TYR A 140 -13.07 -0.83 0.17
CA TYR A 140 -14.24 -1.25 0.95
C TYR A 140 -14.41 -0.58 2.33
N ASP A 141 -13.31 -0.19 3.00
CA ASP A 141 -13.33 0.18 4.42
C ASP A 141 -13.14 1.68 4.69
N ILE A 142 -13.09 2.50 3.64
CA ILE A 142 -12.94 3.97 3.75
C ILE A 142 -14.02 4.71 2.95
N PRO A 143 -14.47 5.89 3.43
CA PRO A 143 -15.52 6.65 2.76
C PRO A 143 -15.15 7.06 1.33
N TYR A 144 -16.15 7.01 0.46
CA TYR A 144 -16.05 7.41 -0.93
C TYR A 144 -17.35 8.08 -1.38
N TYR A 145 -17.30 8.77 -2.52
CA TYR A 145 -18.50 9.22 -3.23
C TYR A 145 -18.34 9.00 -4.73
N THR A 146 -19.45 9.06 -5.46
CA THR A 146 -19.45 8.97 -6.92
C THR A 146 -20.03 10.25 -7.52
N ARG A 147 -19.35 10.83 -8.49
CA ARG A 147 -19.81 12.01 -9.25
C ARG A 147 -19.53 11.79 -10.72
N GLU A 148 -20.56 11.95 -11.55
CA GLU A 148 -20.43 11.81 -13.02
C GLU A 148 -19.76 10.50 -13.46
N GLY A 149 -20.06 9.40 -12.76
CA GLY A 149 -19.50 8.07 -13.02
C GLY A 149 -18.06 7.87 -12.54
N LYS A 150 -17.43 8.86 -11.90
CA LYS A 150 -16.10 8.75 -11.29
C LYS A 150 -16.22 8.47 -9.79
N HIS A 151 -15.43 7.52 -9.29
CA HIS A 151 -15.38 7.16 -7.87
C HIS A 151 -14.23 7.88 -7.17
N TYR A 152 -14.53 8.56 -6.06
CA TYR A 152 -13.59 9.36 -5.28
C TYR A 152 -13.45 8.81 -3.87
N VAL A 153 -12.25 8.38 -3.50
CA VAL A 153 -11.95 7.67 -2.26
C VAL A 153 -11.19 8.59 -1.28
N CYS A 154 -11.59 8.60 0.00
CA CYS A 154 -11.04 9.50 1.01
C CYS A 154 -9.66 9.05 1.53
N LEU A 155 -8.63 9.86 1.30
CA LEU A 155 -7.24 9.57 1.67
C LEU A 155 -6.87 9.91 3.10
N ASN A 156 -7.66 10.74 3.81
CA ASN A 156 -7.31 11.23 5.15
C ASN A 156 -8.33 10.87 6.23
N MET A 157 -9.26 9.93 5.97
CA MET A 157 -10.24 9.51 6.97
C MET A 157 -9.61 9.04 8.28
N HIS A 158 -8.49 8.31 8.17
CA HIS A 158 -7.74 7.79 9.30
C HIS A 158 -7.23 8.87 10.28
N ASP A 159 -7.11 10.13 9.82
CA ASP A 159 -6.70 11.25 10.65
C ASP A 159 -7.85 11.74 11.57
N TYR A 160 -9.09 11.27 11.37
CA TYR A 160 -10.28 11.62 12.13
C TYR A 160 -10.85 10.49 12.99
N ALA A 161 -10.22 9.32 13.03
CA ALA A 161 -10.78 8.10 13.63
C ALA A 161 -11.20 8.20 15.12
N ASN A 162 -10.73 9.23 15.85
CA ASN A 162 -11.10 9.50 17.25
C ASN A 162 -12.15 10.62 17.40
N LYS A 163 -12.65 11.18 16.30
CA LYS A 163 -13.68 12.22 16.28
C LYS A 163 -14.98 11.58 15.77
N SER A 164 -16.09 11.87 16.43
CA SER A 164 -17.43 11.52 15.98
C SER A 164 -17.81 12.38 14.77
N PHE A 165 -17.11 12.21 13.65
CA PHE A 165 -17.48 12.82 12.37
C PHE A 165 -18.62 11.99 11.79
N ASP A 166 -19.79 12.61 11.69
CA ASP A 166 -20.95 12.01 11.09
C ASP A 166 -21.23 12.78 9.80
N PHE A 167 -20.67 12.30 8.69
CA PHE A 167 -20.82 12.95 7.39
C PHE A 167 -22.28 13.14 6.97
N GLU A 168 -23.19 12.31 7.48
CA GLU A 168 -24.63 12.46 7.23
C GLU A 168 -25.23 13.65 7.99
N LYS A 169 -24.68 13.98 9.18
CA LYS A 169 -25.14 15.12 10.00
C LYS A 169 -24.40 16.42 9.71
N ASP A 170 -23.10 16.36 9.48
CA ASP A 170 -22.23 17.54 9.43
C ASP A 170 -22.22 18.21 8.05
N GLY A 171 -22.66 17.49 7.01
CA GLY A 171 -22.72 17.94 5.62
C GLY A 171 -21.33 18.03 4.97
N ILE A 172 -21.21 17.53 3.74
CA ILE A 172 -19.97 17.60 2.95
C ILE A 172 -20.12 18.65 1.86
N TYR A 173 -19.26 19.66 1.87
CA TYR A 173 -19.27 20.77 0.92
C TYR A 173 -18.00 20.72 0.05
N PRO A 174 -18.09 20.30 -1.23
CA PRO A 174 -16.93 20.28 -2.14
C PRO A 174 -16.30 21.67 -2.29
N THR A 175 -14.99 21.73 -2.43
CA THR A 175 -14.32 22.95 -2.88
C THR A 175 -14.51 23.09 -4.39
N ASP A 176 -14.76 24.32 -4.86
CA ASP A 176 -15.04 24.58 -6.28
C ASP A 176 -13.75 24.78 -7.10
N ILE A 177 -12.65 24.13 -6.67
CA ILE A 177 -11.32 24.27 -7.28
C ILE A 177 -11.09 23.16 -8.30
N THR A 178 -10.74 23.56 -9.53
CA THR A 178 -10.33 22.62 -10.59
C THR A 178 -8.83 22.76 -10.87
N VAL A 179 -8.09 21.67 -10.66
CA VAL A 179 -6.67 21.56 -11.03
C VAL A 179 -6.60 20.92 -12.42
N GLN A 180 -6.27 21.70 -13.45
CA GLN A 180 -6.37 21.27 -14.85
C GLN A 180 -5.49 20.07 -15.18
N GLU A 181 -4.35 19.95 -14.49
CA GLU A 181 -3.41 18.84 -14.64
C GLU A 181 -3.95 17.52 -14.05
N GLY A 182 -4.86 17.60 -13.08
CA GLY A 182 -5.38 16.48 -12.29
C GLY A 182 -6.43 15.67 -13.03
N VAL A 183 -6.02 14.72 -13.88
CA VAL A 183 -6.92 13.90 -14.70
C VAL A 183 -6.73 12.39 -14.55
N GLN A 184 -5.66 11.94 -13.90
CA GLN A 184 -5.33 10.52 -13.73
C GLN A 184 -6.06 9.91 -12.54
N SER A 185 -6.45 8.64 -12.65
CA SER A 185 -6.92 7.87 -11.50
C SER A 185 -5.73 7.43 -10.65
N PHE A 186 -5.93 7.35 -9.35
CA PHE A 186 -5.00 6.77 -8.40
C PHE A 186 -5.25 5.26 -8.26
N SER A 187 -4.18 4.47 -8.31
CA SER A 187 -4.21 3.03 -8.11
C SER A 187 -3.65 2.68 -6.74
N TYR A 188 -4.46 2.06 -5.89
CA TYR A 188 -4.01 1.46 -4.64
C TYR A 188 -3.19 0.20 -4.85
N LYS A 189 -3.22 -0.43 -6.03
CA LYS A 189 -2.41 -1.63 -6.31
C LYS A 189 -0.92 -1.41 -6.02
N VAL A 190 -0.39 -2.19 -5.06
CA VAL A 190 1.04 -2.23 -4.75
C VAL A 190 1.70 -3.34 -5.56
N THR A 191 2.21 -2.99 -6.74
CA THR A 191 2.87 -3.93 -7.66
C THR A 191 4.36 -4.11 -7.38
N ARG A 192 4.95 -3.22 -6.59
CA ARG A 192 6.36 -3.22 -6.21
C ARG A 192 6.54 -2.57 -4.83
N ILE A 193 7.45 -3.11 -4.04
CA ILE A 193 7.96 -2.46 -2.84
C ILE A 193 9.31 -1.82 -3.19
N PRO A 194 9.56 -0.53 -2.88
CA PRO A 194 10.85 0.11 -3.15
C PRO A 194 11.94 -0.54 -2.30
N SER A 195 13.17 -0.51 -2.81
CA SER A 195 14.31 -1.07 -2.09
C SER A 195 14.61 -0.23 -0.85
N PHE A 196 14.71 -0.86 0.31
CA PHE A 196 15.08 -0.20 1.58
C PHE A 196 16.58 -0.26 1.84
N SER A 197 17.12 0.68 2.63
CA SER A 197 18.48 0.52 3.15
C SER A 197 18.56 -0.78 3.97
N PRO A 198 19.59 -1.62 3.75
CA PRO A 198 19.81 -2.85 4.51
C PRO A 198 19.86 -2.64 6.03
N THR A 199 20.20 -1.43 6.49
CA THR A 199 20.24 -1.07 7.92
C THR A 199 18.87 -1.00 8.59
N TYR A 200 17.77 -0.95 7.82
CA TYR A 200 16.40 -0.91 8.36
C TYR A 200 15.79 -2.30 8.54
N TYR A 201 16.49 -3.36 8.16
CA TYR A 201 16.01 -4.73 8.34
C TYR A 201 16.44 -5.30 9.70
N ALA A 202 15.51 -6.00 10.33
CA ALA A 202 15.76 -6.82 11.52
C ALA A 202 15.68 -8.30 11.15
N GLU A 203 16.50 -9.13 11.79
CA GLU A 203 16.34 -10.59 11.71
C GLU A 203 15.20 -11.06 12.61
N LYS A 204 14.33 -11.91 12.08
CA LYS A 204 13.27 -12.62 12.79
C LYS A 204 13.47 -14.12 12.63
N ASP A 205 13.61 -14.82 13.75
CA ASP A 205 13.61 -16.27 13.77
C ASP A 205 12.18 -16.78 13.55
N ILE A 206 12.00 -17.62 12.53
CA ILE A 206 10.73 -18.30 12.24
C ILE A 206 10.98 -19.79 12.29
N GLN A 207 10.12 -20.53 12.98
CA GLN A 207 10.23 -21.97 13.10
C GLN A 207 8.89 -22.67 12.93
N PHE A 208 8.91 -23.86 12.36
CA PHE A 208 7.74 -24.74 12.29
C PHE A 208 8.17 -26.20 12.16
N LYS A 209 7.21 -27.11 12.26
CA LYS A 209 7.44 -28.54 12.04
C LYS A 209 6.67 -29.00 10.81
N PHE A 210 7.29 -29.88 10.03
CA PHE A 210 6.65 -30.60 8.95
C PHE A 210 6.98 -32.10 9.10
N GLY A 211 5.95 -32.91 9.36
CA GLY A 211 6.13 -34.27 9.85
C GLY A 211 6.97 -34.31 11.12
N HIS A 212 8.05 -35.10 11.12
CA HIS A 212 8.96 -35.22 12.26
C HIS A 212 10.14 -34.23 12.24
N LYS A 213 10.23 -33.36 11.23
CA LYS A 213 11.37 -32.46 11.05
C LYS A 213 11.02 -31.03 11.46
N ALA A 214 11.86 -30.45 12.30
CA ALA A 214 11.82 -29.02 12.61
C ALA A 214 12.59 -28.22 11.55
N TYR A 215 12.04 -27.08 11.17
CA TYR A 215 12.63 -26.10 10.27
C TYR A 215 12.76 -24.77 11.01
N GLN A 216 13.88 -24.09 10.80
CA GLN A 216 14.16 -22.76 11.35
C GLN A 216 14.70 -21.89 10.23
N PHE A 217 14.23 -20.65 10.17
CA PHE A 217 14.60 -19.63 9.20
C PHE A 217 15.03 -18.38 9.94
N LYS A 218 16.03 -17.69 9.38
CA LYS A 218 16.40 -16.34 9.79
C LYS A 218 15.96 -15.37 8.71
N VAL A 219 14.77 -14.82 8.88
CA VAL A 219 14.14 -13.96 7.88
C VAL A 219 14.46 -12.50 8.20
N LYS A 220 14.91 -11.74 7.21
CA LYS A 220 15.04 -10.29 7.34
C LYS A 220 13.69 -9.65 7.07
N VAL A 221 13.21 -8.81 7.98
CA VAL A 221 11.93 -8.08 7.84
C VAL A 221 12.14 -6.59 8.11
N ASN A 222 11.41 -5.72 7.41
CA ASN A 222 11.52 -4.28 7.63
C ASN A 222 10.29 -3.71 8.38
N PRO A 223 10.44 -3.26 9.64
CA PRO A 223 9.35 -2.68 10.42
C PRO A 223 8.67 -1.46 9.76
N GLN A 224 9.34 -0.76 8.85
CA GLN A 224 8.76 0.37 8.12
C GLN A 224 7.57 -0.04 7.25
N ILE A 225 7.48 -1.31 6.83
CA ILE A 225 6.32 -1.85 6.10
C ILE A 225 5.03 -1.67 6.93
N ASN A 226 5.07 -1.89 8.24
CA ASN A 226 3.90 -1.66 9.08
C ASN A 226 3.48 -0.18 9.09
N THR A 227 4.44 0.74 9.03
CA THR A 227 4.15 2.19 8.94
C THR A 227 3.57 2.56 7.56
N ILE A 228 4.12 2.01 6.47
CA ILE A 228 3.66 2.25 5.10
C ILE A 228 2.21 1.81 4.92
N PHE A 229 1.87 0.64 5.44
CA PHE A 229 0.55 0.03 5.31
C PHE A 229 -0.38 0.34 6.50
N ALA A 230 0.01 1.25 7.40
CA ALA A 230 -0.81 1.60 8.57
C ALA A 230 -2.19 2.14 8.18
N ASN A 231 -2.23 2.89 7.07
CA ASN A 231 -3.44 3.53 6.55
C ASN A 231 -3.82 3.03 5.15
N TYR A 232 -3.24 1.91 4.72
CA TYR A 232 -3.63 1.28 3.46
C TYR A 232 -5.02 0.66 3.63
N PRO A 233 -5.97 0.93 2.73
CA PRO A 233 -7.35 0.46 2.89
C PRO A 233 -7.50 -1.01 2.51
N VAL A 234 -8.65 -1.57 2.85
CA VAL A 234 -9.10 -2.89 2.38
C VAL A 234 -9.41 -2.79 0.88
N THR A 235 -8.52 -3.38 0.09
CA THR A 235 -8.63 -3.51 -1.38
C THR A 235 -9.25 -4.86 -1.76
N ASP A 236 -9.57 -5.06 -3.04
CA ASP A 236 -9.98 -6.37 -3.56
C ASP A 236 -8.90 -7.45 -3.38
N ILE A 237 -9.35 -8.72 -3.45
CA ILE A 237 -8.50 -9.89 -3.20
C ILE A 237 -7.35 -9.96 -4.20
N GLU A 238 -7.58 -9.59 -5.46
CA GLU A 238 -6.51 -9.57 -6.47
C GLU A 238 -5.40 -8.59 -6.10
N SER A 239 -5.75 -7.35 -5.78
CA SER A 239 -4.78 -6.30 -5.44
C SER A 239 -4.01 -6.66 -4.18
N TYR A 240 -4.73 -7.19 -3.19
CA TYR A 240 -4.18 -7.60 -1.90
C TYR A 240 -3.24 -8.82 -2.01
N PHE A 241 -3.63 -9.88 -2.73
CA PHE A 241 -2.84 -11.12 -2.85
C PHE A 241 -1.57 -10.95 -3.68
N ASN A 242 -1.49 -9.91 -4.50
CA ASN A 242 -0.35 -9.66 -5.37
C ASN A 242 0.65 -8.64 -4.81
N ILE A 243 0.49 -8.19 -3.55
CA ILE A 243 1.50 -7.34 -2.90
C ILE A 243 2.79 -8.15 -2.73
N PRO A 244 3.95 -7.69 -3.25
CA PRO A 244 5.20 -8.45 -3.16
C PRO A 244 5.86 -8.31 -1.78
N LEU A 245 6.90 -9.13 -1.53
CA LEU A 245 7.85 -8.89 -0.44
C LEU A 245 8.89 -7.82 -0.83
N SER A 246 9.50 -7.17 0.16
CA SER A 246 10.70 -6.37 -0.09
C SER A 246 11.92 -7.25 -0.43
N ASP A 247 12.91 -6.67 -1.11
CA ASP A 247 14.04 -7.42 -1.69
C ASP A 247 14.81 -8.26 -0.65
N GLU A 248 15.16 -7.71 0.51
CA GLU A 248 15.90 -8.45 1.55
C GLU A 248 15.04 -9.52 2.22
N THR A 249 13.73 -9.29 2.37
CA THR A 249 12.80 -10.30 2.90
C THR A 249 12.62 -11.44 1.91
N TYR A 250 12.46 -11.13 0.62
CA TYR A 250 12.44 -12.14 -0.44
C TYR A 250 13.69 -13.01 -0.39
N ASN A 251 14.87 -12.37 -0.41
CA ASN A 251 16.16 -13.06 -0.52
C ASN A 251 16.53 -13.87 0.73
N SER A 252 15.99 -13.52 1.90
CA SER A 252 16.22 -14.28 3.14
C SER A 252 15.21 -15.42 3.37
N LEU A 253 14.05 -15.43 2.70
CA LEU A 253 13.01 -16.43 2.90
C LEU A 253 12.82 -17.37 1.69
N ILE A 254 12.54 -16.81 0.51
CA ILE A 254 12.06 -17.59 -0.64
C ILE A 254 13.09 -18.60 -1.15
N PRO A 255 14.39 -18.25 -1.30
CA PRO A 255 15.40 -19.24 -1.69
C PRO A 255 15.52 -20.41 -0.71
N GLU A 256 15.36 -20.17 0.59
CA GLU A 256 15.44 -21.22 1.61
C GLU A 256 14.23 -22.16 1.56
N LEU A 257 13.02 -21.60 1.39
CA LEU A 257 11.82 -22.40 1.15
C LEU A 257 11.94 -23.23 -0.13
N LYS A 258 12.40 -22.63 -1.25
CA LYS A 258 12.66 -23.35 -2.52
C LYS A 258 13.63 -24.50 -2.33
N LYS A 259 14.71 -24.30 -1.58
CA LYS A 259 15.68 -25.35 -1.26
C LYS A 259 15.03 -26.50 -0.49
N ASN A 260 14.22 -26.20 0.53
CA ASN A 260 13.57 -27.21 1.37
C ASN A 260 12.57 -28.07 0.59
N VAL A 261 11.83 -27.48 -0.35
CA VAL A 261 10.83 -28.19 -1.13
C VAL A 261 11.35 -28.82 -2.43
N SER A 262 12.58 -28.50 -2.85
CA SER A 262 13.16 -28.94 -4.14
C SER A 262 13.16 -30.44 -4.43
N LYS A 263 13.06 -31.29 -3.38
CA LYS A 263 13.02 -32.75 -3.48
C LYS A 263 11.65 -33.35 -3.16
N MET A 264 10.66 -32.52 -2.86
CA MET A 264 9.30 -32.94 -2.59
C MET A 264 8.55 -33.04 -3.92
N ASP A 265 7.59 -33.96 -4.01
CA ASP A 265 6.59 -33.87 -5.06
C ASP A 265 5.71 -32.63 -4.84
N GLN A 266 5.00 -32.22 -5.89
CA GLN A 266 4.23 -30.97 -5.88
C GLN A 266 3.19 -30.91 -4.75
N GLN A 267 2.50 -32.02 -4.42
CA GLN A 267 1.48 -32.01 -3.37
C GLN A 267 2.15 -31.90 -1.99
N THR A 268 3.16 -32.72 -1.71
CA THR A 268 3.93 -32.65 -0.46
C THR A 268 4.58 -31.28 -0.26
N GLY A 269 5.08 -30.69 -1.34
CA GLY A 269 5.70 -29.38 -1.32
C GLY A 269 4.73 -28.22 -1.09
N VAL A 270 3.51 -28.30 -1.64
CA VAL A 270 2.44 -27.33 -1.33
C VAL A 270 1.94 -27.51 0.10
N ASP A 271 1.80 -28.75 0.57
CA ASP A 271 1.45 -29.06 1.96
C ASP A 271 2.48 -28.49 2.95
N TYR A 272 3.78 -28.58 2.61
CA TYR A 272 4.85 -27.94 3.38
C TYR A 272 4.67 -26.42 3.52
N LEU A 273 4.30 -25.72 2.43
CA LEU A 273 4.06 -24.28 2.45
C LEU A 273 2.77 -23.93 3.22
N MET A 274 1.77 -24.81 3.16
CA MET A 274 0.54 -24.69 3.92
C MET A 274 0.83 -24.82 5.42
N GLU A 275 1.60 -25.83 5.84
CA GLU A 275 2.03 -26.04 7.22
C GLU A 275 2.95 -24.92 7.73
N PHE A 276 3.81 -24.36 6.88
CA PHE A 276 4.58 -23.16 7.21
C PHE A 276 3.65 -22.00 7.56
N THR A 277 2.65 -21.74 6.71
CA THR A 277 1.70 -20.64 6.91
C THR A 277 0.82 -20.84 8.15
N ARG A 278 0.40 -22.07 8.44
CA ARG A 278 -0.44 -22.42 9.60
C ARG A 278 0.27 -22.24 10.94
N ASN A 279 1.54 -22.66 11.00
CA ASN A 279 2.23 -22.92 12.27
C ASN A 279 3.39 -21.96 12.56
N ALA A 280 3.84 -21.15 11.59
CA ALA A 280 4.85 -20.13 11.82
C ALA A 280 4.32 -18.92 12.61
N PHE A 281 2.99 -18.73 12.63
CA PHE A 281 2.33 -17.57 13.23
C PHE A 281 1.15 -18.02 14.11
N LEU A 282 0.86 -17.27 15.18
CA LEU A 282 -0.31 -17.53 16.00
C LEU A 282 -1.58 -17.08 15.26
N TYR A 283 -2.70 -17.74 15.52
CA TYR A 283 -4.00 -17.32 14.97
C TYR A 283 -4.66 -16.32 15.91
N LYS A 284 -5.22 -15.24 15.37
CA LYS A 284 -6.12 -14.33 16.08
C LYS A 284 -6.97 -13.55 15.08
N ASP A 285 -8.26 -13.41 15.37
CA ASP A 285 -9.19 -12.62 14.56
C ASP A 285 -8.81 -11.13 14.54
N ASP A 286 -8.95 -10.49 13.39
CA ASP A 286 -8.57 -9.09 13.17
C ASP A 286 -9.35 -8.11 14.03
N LYS A 287 -10.65 -8.34 14.25
CA LYS A 287 -11.44 -7.48 15.14
C LYS A 287 -10.95 -7.59 16.58
N GLU A 288 -10.52 -8.77 17.02
CA GLU A 288 -9.92 -8.96 18.34
C GLU A 288 -8.48 -8.44 18.44
N ASN A 289 -7.76 -8.36 17.31
CA ASN A 289 -6.35 -7.96 17.27
C ASN A 289 -6.15 -6.46 17.04
N PHE A 290 -6.85 -5.92 16.04
CA PHE A 290 -6.73 -4.54 15.56
C PHE A 290 -7.98 -3.69 15.82
N GLY A 291 -9.09 -4.28 16.28
CA GLY A 291 -10.36 -3.57 16.49
C GLY A 291 -11.16 -3.32 15.21
N LYS A 292 -10.64 -3.76 14.06
CA LYS A 292 -11.22 -3.63 12.72
C LYS A 292 -10.61 -4.67 11.79
N GLU A 293 -11.25 -4.89 10.64
CA GLU A 293 -10.68 -5.63 9.52
C GLU A 293 -9.34 -5.01 9.08
N LYS A 294 -8.30 -5.84 8.90
CA LYS A 294 -6.96 -5.43 8.48
C LYS A 294 -6.22 -6.54 7.72
N ARG A 295 -6.49 -6.60 6.42
CA ARG A 295 -5.72 -7.42 5.48
C ARG A 295 -4.23 -7.06 5.44
N MET A 296 -3.37 -7.99 5.88
CA MET A 296 -1.92 -7.82 5.97
C MET A 296 -1.19 -8.29 4.72
N SER A 297 -0.29 -7.46 4.16
CA SER A 297 0.58 -7.92 3.07
C SER A 297 1.45 -9.12 3.50
N PRO A 298 2.03 -9.91 2.58
CA PRO A 298 2.93 -11.01 2.92
C PRO A 298 4.03 -10.65 3.93
N GLU A 299 4.62 -9.47 3.81
CA GLU A 299 5.66 -9.01 4.76
C GLU A 299 5.06 -8.53 6.09
N GLN A 300 3.85 -7.99 6.12
CA GLN A 300 3.15 -7.71 7.38
C GLN A 300 2.82 -9.01 8.14
N THR A 301 2.37 -10.07 7.45
CA THR A 301 2.17 -11.40 8.05
C THR A 301 3.46 -11.92 8.69
N LEU A 302 4.61 -11.69 8.04
CA LEU A 302 5.92 -12.00 8.62
C LEU A 302 6.31 -11.10 9.80
N LEU A 303 5.90 -9.83 9.83
CA LEU A 303 6.24 -8.90 10.90
C LEU A 303 5.41 -9.14 12.17
N TYR A 304 4.10 -9.34 12.03
CA TYR A 304 3.20 -9.59 13.15
C TYR A 304 3.37 -11.00 13.74
N ASN A 305 2.88 -11.17 14.97
CA ASN A 305 2.87 -12.47 15.65
C ASN A 305 1.55 -13.23 15.45
N TYR A 306 0.49 -12.49 15.09
CA TYR A 306 -0.86 -13.00 14.87
C TYR A 306 -1.27 -12.76 13.42
N SER A 307 -2.07 -13.68 12.88
CA SER A 307 -2.65 -13.63 11.53
C SER A 307 -4.01 -14.31 11.54
N ASP A 308 -4.94 -13.83 10.73
CA ASP A 308 -6.27 -14.43 10.57
C ASP A 308 -6.37 -15.29 9.30
N CYS A 309 -7.59 -15.60 8.83
CA CYS A 309 -7.79 -16.39 7.61
C CYS A 309 -7.39 -15.66 6.33
N ASP A 310 -7.67 -14.35 6.23
CA ASP A 310 -7.37 -13.56 5.04
C ASP A 310 -5.86 -13.44 4.85
N ASP A 311 -5.14 -13.16 5.94
CA ASP A 311 -3.68 -13.04 5.96
C ASP A 311 -2.97 -14.33 5.58
N ARG A 312 -3.45 -15.46 6.13
CA ARG A 312 -2.88 -16.78 5.85
C ARG A 312 -3.18 -17.20 4.42
N ALA A 313 -4.38 -16.93 3.91
CA ALA A 313 -4.73 -17.19 2.52
C ALA A 313 -3.85 -16.41 1.55
N ALA A 314 -3.66 -15.11 1.79
CA ALA A 314 -2.80 -14.27 0.96
C ALA A 314 -1.34 -14.71 1.02
N PHE A 315 -0.81 -15.00 2.21
CA PHE A 315 0.58 -15.41 2.35
C PHE A 315 0.84 -16.79 1.73
N PHE A 316 -0.05 -17.76 1.93
CA PHE A 316 0.04 -19.06 1.27
C PHE A 316 -0.04 -18.93 -0.25
N PHE A 317 -0.99 -18.13 -0.76
CA PHE A 317 -1.10 -17.82 -2.19
C PHE A 317 0.21 -17.26 -2.74
N TYR A 318 0.79 -16.26 -2.05
CA TYR A 318 2.07 -15.67 -2.43
C TYR A 318 3.19 -16.71 -2.52
N LEU A 319 3.32 -17.58 -1.50
CA LEU A 319 4.35 -18.62 -1.47
C LEU A 319 4.20 -19.64 -2.61
N VAL A 320 2.98 -20.13 -2.86
CA VAL A 320 2.74 -21.09 -3.95
C VAL A 320 3.02 -20.45 -5.31
N LYS A 321 2.61 -19.18 -5.50
CA LYS A 321 2.91 -18.40 -6.70
C LYS A 321 4.42 -18.27 -6.92
N GLU A 322 5.18 -17.85 -5.91
CA GLU A 322 6.62 -17.60 -6.04
C GLU A 322 7.48 -18.87 -6.19
N ILE A 323 7.04 -19.98 -5.61
CA ILE A 323 7.82 -21.22 -5.51
C ILE A 323 7.48 -22.21 -6.62
N TYR A 324 6.19 -22.45 -6.85
CA TYR A 324 5.71 -23.43 -7.83
C TYR A 324 5.04 -22.79 -9.03
N ASN A 325 4.57 -21.54 -8.90
CA ASN A 325 3.85 -20.82 -9.93
C ASN A 325 2.67 -21.64 -10.49
N LEU A 326 1.79 -22.12 -9.61
CA LEU A 326 0.64 -22.95 -9.96
C LEU A 326 -0.63 -22.11 -10.17
N PRO A 327 -1.56 -22.55 -11.03
CA PRO A 327 -2.88 -21.94 -11.10
C PRO A 327 -3.65 -22.12 -9.78
N MET A 328 -4.28 -21.05 -9.32
CA MET A 328 -5.00 -21.01 -8.04
C MET A 328 -6.29 -20.24 -8.16
N VAL A 329 -7.28 -20.58 -7.33
CA VAL A 329 -8.49 -19.79 -7.14
C VAL A 329 -8.69 -19.46 -5.67
N ALA A 330 -9.01 -18.20 -5.39
CA ALA A 330 -9.41 -17.75 -4.06
C ALA A 330 -10.91 -17.99 -3.88
N LEU A 331 -11.26 -18.84 -2.91
CA LEU A 331 -12.63 -19.21 -2.59
C LEU A 331 -13.10 -18.37 -1.39
N LEU A 332 -14.02 -17.45 -1.65
CA LEU A 332 -14.61 -16.61 -0.61
C LEU A 332 -15.96 -17.18 -0.18
N TYR A 333 -16.01 -17.67 1.06
CA TYR A 333 -17.22 -18.01 1.80
C TYR A 333 -17.72 -16.78 2.57
N PRO A 334 -18.97 -16.78 3.09
CA PRO A 334 -19.50 -15.66 3.87
C PRO A 334 -18.64 -15.26 5.09
N THR A 335 -17.94 -16.22 5.69
CA THR A 335 -17.16 -16.03 6.93
C THR A 335 -15.73 -16.57 6.83
N HIS A 336 -15.26 -16.93 5.64
CA HIS A 336 -13.96 -17.59 5.49
C HIS A 336 -13.36 -17.39 4.09
N LEU A 337 -12.04 -17.22 4.02
CA LEU A 337 -11.28 -17.16 2.77
C LEU A 337 -10.27 -18.32 2.72
N THR A 338 -10.23 -19.02 1.60
CA THR A 338 -9.28 -20.12 1.40
C THR A 338 -8.82 -20.19 -0.05
N ILE A 339 -7.81 -21.03 -0.32
CA ILE A 339 -7.20 -21.18 -1.64
C ILE A 339 -7.46 -22.59 -2.16
N ALA A 340 -7.75 -22.73 -3.44
CA ALA A 340 -7.67 -24.01 -4.11
C ALA A 340 -6.61 -23.99 -5.21
N VAL A 341 -5.81 -25.04 -5.28
CA VAL A 341 -4.63 -25.16 -6.16
C VAL A 341 -4.91 -26.19 -7.23
N LYS A 342 -4.53 -25.90 -8.48
CA LYS A 342 -4.52 -26.88 -9.58
C LYS A 342 -3.17 -27.58 -9.60
N PHE A 343 -3.19 -28.85 -9.21
CA PHE A 343 -2.04 -29.75 -9.28
C PHE A 343 -1.94 -30.42 -10.67
N ASP A 344 -0.74 -30.82 -11.06
CA ASP A 344 -0.52 -31.61 -12.28
C ASP A 344 -1.18 -32.99 -12.18
N ASN A 345 -1.07 -33.59 -10.99
CA ASN A 345 -1.79 -34.79 -10.61
C ASN A 345 -2.82 -34.41 -9.53
N PRO A 346 -4.10 -34.23 -9.88
CA PRO A 346 -5.12 -33.83 -8.92
C PRO A 346 -5.33 -34.88 -7.82
N PRO A 347 -5.43 -34.49 -6.55
CA PRO A 347 -5.79 -35.41 -5.47
C PRO A 347 -7.26 -35.85 -5.60
N ALA A 348 -7.61 -36.99 -4.98
CA ALA A 348 -8.96 -37.57 -5.11
C ALA A 348 -10.09 -36.64 -4.64
N LYS A 349 -9.83 -35.79 -3.65
CA LYS A 349 -10.78 -34.79 -3.13
C LYS A 349 -10.65 -33.45 -3.87
N SER A 350 -10.69 -33.47 -5.20
CA SER A 350 -10.71 -32.25 -6.03
C SER A 350 -12.13 -31.88 -6.48
N PHE A 351 -12.33 -30.63 -6.90
CA PHE A 351 -13.56 -30.16 -7.53
C PHE A 351 -13.24 -29.51 -8.88
N THR A 352 -14.26 -29.47 -9.75
CA THR A 352 -14.11 -28.90 -11.10
C THR A 352 -14.48 -27.42 -11.13
N TYR A 353 -13.59 -26.58 -11.65
CA TYR A 353 -13.85 -25.17 -11.95
C TYR A 353 -13.33 -24.84 -13.35
N LYS A 354 -14.20 -24.32 -14.23
CA LYS A 354 -13.90 -24.01 -15.64
C LYS A 354 -13.16 -25.15 -16.37
N GLY A 355 -13.60 -26.40 -16.15
CA GLY A 355 -13.02 -27.58 -16.79
C GLY A 355 -11.70 -28.09 -16.20
N ASN A 356 -11.18 -27.45 -15.15
CA ASN A 356 -9.95 -27.87 -14.48
C ASN A 356 -10.24 -28.41 -13.07
N GLN A 357 -9.44 -29.36 -12.60
CA GLN A 357 -9.53 -29.88 -11.23
C GLN A 357 -8.69 -29.02 -10.28
N TYR A 358 -9.32 -28.58 -9.19
CA TYR A 358 -8.68 -27.84 -8.10
C TYR A 358 -8.89 -28.57 -6.78
N ALA A 359 -7.93 -28.51 -5.88
CA ALA A 359 -8.06 -29.04 -4.52
C ALA A 359 -7.89 -27.92 -3.50
N ILE A 360 -8.78 -27.87 -2.52
CA ILE A 360 -8.74 -26.89 -1.43
C ILE A 360 -7.46 -27.11 -0.63
N CYS A 361 -6.71 -26.05 -0.39
CA CYS A 361 -5.52 -26.03 0.45
C CYS A 361 -5.77 -24.97 1.51
N GLU A 362 -6.18 -25.39 2.71
CA GLU A 362 -6.72 -24.53 3.76
C GLU A 362 -5.61 -23.99 4.69
N PRO A 363 -5.06 -22.79 4.51
CA PRO A 363 -3.87 -22.36 5.25
C PRO A 363 -4.16 -21.89 6.68
N THR A 364 -5.42 -21.94 7.14
CA THR A 364 -5.82 -21.49 8.47
C THR A 364 -5.97 -22.64 9.47
N SER A 365 -6.72 -23.68 9.11
CA SER A 365 -7.02 -24.80 10.00
C SER A 365 -5.89 -25.84 10.02
N PRO A 366 -5.29 -26.17 11.17
CA PRO A 366 -4.16 -27.10 11.27
C PRO A 366 -4.56 -28.58 11.10
N LEU A 367 -5.85 -28.88 10.95
CA LEU A 367 -6.37 -30.27 10.95
C LEU A 367 -6.70 -30.80 9.55
N LEU A 368 -6.60 -29.97 8.51
CA LEU A 368 -7.11 -30.32 7.18
C LEU A 368 -5.99 -30.67 6.22
N SER A 369 -6.11 -31.82 5.56
CA SER A 369 -5.21 -32.20 4.47
C SER A 369 -5.63 -31.51 3.17
N ILE A 370 -4.76 -31.56 2.15
CA ILE A 370 -5.11 -31.09 0.80
C ILE A 370 -6.39 -31.79 0.29
N GLY A 371 -7.32 -30.99 -0.24
CA GLY A 371 -8.63 -31.39 -0.73
C GLY A 371 -9.71 -31.51 0.35
N GLU A 372 -9.36 -31.36 1.64
CA GLU A 372 -10.33 -31.35 2.73
C GLU A 372 -10.85 -29.94 2.97
N THR A 373 -12.12 -29.84 3.37
CA THR A 373 -12.75 -28.60 3.77
C THR A 373 -13.37 -28.76 5.15
N ASN A 374 -13.48 -27.68 5.90
CA ASN A 374 -14.19 -27.69 7.18
C ASN A 374 -15.64 -28.19 6.95
N PRO A 375 -16.13 -29.18 7.71
CA PRO A 375 -17.51 -29.67 7.59
C PRO A 375 -18.58 -28.57 7.55
N GLU A 376 -18.41 -27.49 8.32
CA GLU A 376 -19.34 -26.35 8.34
C GLU A 376 -19.38 -25.58 7.00
N LEU A 377 -18.29 -25.61 6.24
CA LEU A 377 -18.20 -24.98 4.92
C LEU A 377 -18.59 -25.92 3.78
N SER A 378 -18.74 -27.22 4.04
CA SER A 378 -18.98 -28.23 2.99
C SER A 378 -20.30 -28.05 2.23
N THR A 379 -21.31 -27.50 2.88
CA THR A 379 -22.64 -27.18 2.30
C THR A 379 -22.84 -25.69 2.06
N THR A 380 -21.84 -24.86 2.40
CA THR A 380 -21.92 -23.41 2.26
C THR A 380 -21.46 -23.00 0.87
N SER A 381 -22.23 -22.15 0.20
CA SER A 381 -21.85 -21.60 -1.11
C SER A 381 -20.65 -20.66 -0.99
N TYR A 382 -19.67 -20.80 -1.87
CA TYR A 382 -18.59 -19.84 -2.05
C TYR A 382 -18.70 -19.14 -3.41
N ARG A 383 -18.00 -18.02 -3.55
CA ARG A 383 -17.69 -17.42 -4.86
C ARG A 383 -16.19 -17.52 -5.12
N VAL A 384 -15.80 -17.72 -6.38
CA VAL A 384 -14.41 -17.52 -6.79
C VAL A 384 -14.17 -16.03 -6.87
N ALA A 385 -13.43 -15.48 -5.92
CA ALA A 385 -13.19 -14.05 -5.81
C ALA A 385 -11.96 -13.57 -6.59
N TYR A 386 -11.04 -14.49 -6.90
CA TYR A 386 -9.86 -14.23 -7.72
C TYR A 386 -9.37 -15.55 -8.35
N GLU A 387 -8.89 -15.50 -9.59
CA GLU A 387 -8.31 -16.63 -10.33
C GLU A 387 -6.92 -16.22 -10.81
N TYR A 388 -5.91 -16.94 -10.37
CA TYR A 388 -4.54 -16.79 -10.84
C TYR A 388 -4.20 -17.89 -11.84
N ASN A 389 -3.74 -17.48 -13.02
CA ASN A 389 -3.24 -18.39 -14.04
C ASN A 389 -1.87 -17.88 -14.54
N PRO A 390 -0.76 -18.57 -14.22
CA PRO A 390 0.60 -18.19 -14.60
C PRO A 390 0.85 -17.90 -16.09
N GLY A 391 0.00 -18.43 -16.98
CA GLY A 391 0.16 -18.32 -18.43
C GLY A 391 -0.85 -17.38 -19.11
N ARG A 392 -1.57 -16.55 -18.36
CA ARG A 392 -2.52 -15.56 -18.90
C ARG A 392 -2.15 -14.14 -18.56
#